data_AF-A0AA37PBT7-F1
#
_entry.id   AF-A0AA37PBT7-F1
#
_cell.length_a   1.000
_cell.length_b   1.000
_cell.length_c   1.000
_cell.angle_alpha   90.00
_cell.angle_beta   90.00
_cell.angle_gamma   90.00
#
_symmetry.space_group_name_H-M   'P 1'
#
loop_
_entity.id
_entity.type
_entity.pdbx_description
1 polymer ?
#
loop_
_entity_poly.entity_id
_entity_poly.type
_entity_poly.pdbx_seq_one_letter_code
_entity_poly.pdbx_strand_id
1 'polypeptide(L)'
;MRALHLLPLLCSLVEAKIDRQKVVQAFNPRRNASSPTTPLQIGNGNFAFGADITGLQTFSPFATMSTWGWHNFSLPTTPGQSSIEDYHGTEWWTHGRLVQYNMANPSNNDIADWLRENPHRINLGTIGFLFGDGHGNVTVTEDMLGDREQILDMWTGVIRSSFTYNSQTVEVETWADPASDTVAVSVDSKLLSSGELSVFFDFPYPTNDKFGAPFVGAFNQTDKHNTSLSTCGGGGTRPRSAMI
;
A
#
# COMPACT_ATOMS: atom_id res chain seq x y z
N MET A 1 -46.38 63.32 15.83
CA MET A 1 -45.40 62.48 16.55
C MET A 1 -44.94 61.37 15.61
N ARG A 2 -43.61 61.23 15.49
CA ARG A 2 -42.79 60.10 14.98
C ARG A 2 -42.97 59.66 13.52
N ALA A 3 -42.12 60.20 12.66
CA ALA A 3 -41.76 59.59 11.38
C ALA A 3 -40.93 58.32 11.65
N LEU A 4 -41.39 57.18 11.13
CA LEU A 4 -40.70 55.90 11.23
C LEU A 4 -39.69 55.83 10.08
N HIS A 5 -38.41 56.08 10.37
CA HIS A 5 -37.33 55.89 9.39
C HIS A 5 -37.00 54.40 9.30
N LEU A 6 -37.45 53.74 8.24
CA LEU A 6 -36.94 52.42 7.85
C LEU A 6 -35.52 52.60 7.30
N LEU A 7 -34.53 52.17 8.08
CA LEU A 7 -33.14 52.05 7.63
C LEU A 7 -33.04 50.74 6.82
N PRO A 8 -32.77 50.76 5.51
CA PRO A 8 -32.54 49.54 4.76
C PRO A 8 -31.19 48.97 5.21
N LEU A 9 -31.22 47.82 5.88
CA LEU A 9 -30.02 47.03 6.15
C LEU A 9 -29.52 46.49 4.80
N LEU A 10 -28.56 47.16 4.20
CA LEU A 10 -27.79 46.60 3.08
C LEU A 10 -26.97 45.43 3.64
N CYS A 11 -27.54 44.23 3.56
CA CYS A 11 -26.79 43.00 3.76
C CYS A 11 -25.85 42.89 2.57
N SER A 12 -24.58 43.25 2.75
CA SER A 12 -23.55 42.89 1.78
C SER A 12 -23.52 41.37 1.68
N LEU A 13 -23.86 40.84 0.51
CA LEU A 13 -23.53 39.46 0.18
C LEU A 13 -22.01 39.37 0.22
N VAL A 14 -21.46 38.96 1.37
CA VAL A 14 -20.06 38.60 1.48
C VAL A 14 -19.91 37.32 0.67
N GLU A 15 -19.46 37.47 -0.56
CA GLU A 15 -18.94 36.36 -1.34
C GLU A 15 -17.60 35.94 -0.71
N ALA A 16 -17.68 35.19 0.39
CA ALA A 16 -16.52 34.65 1.07
C ALA A 16 -15.96 33.52 0.20
N LYS A 17 -14.97 33.84 -0.63
CA LYS A 17 -14.23 32.84 -1.39
C LYS A 17 -13.48 31.94 -0.41
N ILE A 18 -13.91 30.69 -0.29
CA ILE A 18 -13.22 29.69 0.52
C ILE A 18 -11.90 29.35 -0.18
N ASP A 19 -10.79 29.59 0.51
CA ASP A 19 -9.49 29.05 0.13
C ASP A 19 -9.45 27.56 0.46
N ARG A 20 -9.89 26.74 -0.51
CA ARG A 20 -10.01 25.28 -0.33
C ARG A 20 -8.65 24.64 -0.08
N GLN A 21 -7.59 25.12 -0.73
CA GLN A 21 -6.25 24.59 -0.53
C GLN A 21 -5.81 24.81 0.91
N LYS A 22 -5.94 26.04 1.42
CA LYS A 22 -5.60 26.36 2.81
C LYS A 22 -6.44 25.55 3.81
N VAL A 23 -7.73 25.38 3.54
CA VAL A 23 -8.62 24.58 4.40
C VAL A 23 -8.18 23.12 4.42
N VAL A 24 -7.92 22.50 3.27
CA VAL A 24 -7.48 21.10 3.20
C VAL A 24 -6.12 20.92 3.89
N GLN A 25 -5.15 21.78 3.57
CA GLN A 25 -3.79 21.67 4.10
C GLN A 25 -3.69 21.93 5.60
N ALA A 26 -4.66 22.64 6.20
CA ALA A 26 -4.75 22.80 7.65
C ALA A 26 -4.97 21.46 8.39
N PHE A 27 -5.44 20.42 7.69
CA PHE A 27 -5.70 19.09 8.24
C PHE A 27 -4.76 18.01 7.67
N ASN A 28 -3.66 18.40 7.02
CA ASN A 28 -2.64 17.46 6.56
C ASN A 28 -2.19 16.56 7.73
N PRO A 29 -2.31 15.22 7.62
CA PRO A 29 -1.81 14.31 8.63
C PRO A 29 -0.31 14.51 8.83
N ARG A 30 0.11 14.63 10.09
CA ARG A 30 1.51 14.78 10.48
C ARG A 30 1.89 13.72 11.49
N ARG A 31 3.11 13.19 11.36
CA ARG A 31 3.66 12.14 12.22
C ARG A 31 5.14 12.36 12.47
N ASN A 32 5.61 11.85 13.59
CA ASN A 32 7.02 11.82 13.98
C ASN A 32 7.50 10.40 14.33
N ALA A 33 6.63 9.40 14.16
CA ALA A 33 6.90 7.98 14.35
C ALA A 33 5.94 7.16 13.46
N SER A 34 6.36 5.95 13.09
CA SER A 34 5.50 5.03 12.34
C SER A 34 4.36 4.49 13.21
N SER A 35 3.26 4.10 12.55
CA SER A 35 2.20 3.32 13.17
C SER A 35 2.20 1.92 12.55
N PRO A 36 2.21 0.84 13.34
CA PRO A 36 2.22 -0.52 12.79
C PRO A 36 0.92 -0.89 12.06
N THR A 37 -0.17 -0.16 12.27
CA THR A 37 -1.51 -0.51 11.75
C THR A 37 -2.13 0.52 10.84
N THR A 38 -1.60 1.76 10.81
CA THR A 38 -2.17 2.84 10.01
C THR A 38 -1.07 3.49 9.19
N PRO A 39 -0.68 2.98 8.01
CA PRO A 39 0.30 3.68 7.16
C PRO A 39 -0.25 5.04 6.71
N LEU A 40 0.63 6.00 6.40
CA LEU A 40 0.22 7.05 5.46
C LEU A 40 0.24 6.44 4.06
N GLN A 41 -0.80 6.72 3.28
CA GLN A 41 -1.01 6.04 2.01
C GLN A 41 -1.23 7.07 0.90
N ILE A 42 -0.66 6.75 -0.26
CA ILE A 42 -0.90 7.42 -1.54
C ILE A 42 -1.49 6.41 -2.53
N GLY A 43 -2.21 6.91 -3.51
CA GLY A 43 -2.82 6.08 -4.53
C GLY A 43 -3.60 6.88 -5.55
N ASN A 44 -3.94 6.23 -6.65
CA ASN A 44 -4.66 6.84 -7.78
C ASN A 44 -6.06 6.22 -8.00
N GLY A 45 -6.52 5.39 -7.05
CA GLY A 45 -7.77 4.63 -7.11
C GLY A 45 -7.62 3.22 -7.71
N ASN A 46 -6.61 2.99 -8.55
CA ASN A 46 -6.27 1.66 -9.08
C ASN A 46 -5.06 1.03 -8.38
N PHE A 47 -4.17 1.86 -7.83
CA PHE A 47 -2.95 1.49 -7.15
C PHE A 47 -2.86 2.22 -5.81
N ALA A 48 -2.30 1.55 -4.81
CA ALA A 48 -2.05 2.13 -3.49
C ALA A 48 -0.70 1.68 -2.91
N PHE A 49 0.00 2.63 -2.30
CA PHE A 49 1.30 2.43 -1.65
C PHE A 49 1.25 3.03 -0.24
N GLY A 50 1.52 2.19 0.77
CA GLY A 50 1.57 2.59 2.17
C GLY A 50 3.01 2.79 2.63
N ALA A 51 3.27 3.88 3.36
CA ALA A 51 4.58 4.24 3.84
C ALA A 51 4.63 4.31 5.39
N ASP A 52 5.78 3.91 5.93
CA ASP A 52 6.22 4.22 7.28
C ASP A 52 6.90 5.60 7.34
N ILE A 53 7.45 5.98 8.50
CA ILE A 53 7.99 7.33 8.76
C ILE A 53 9.05 7.78 7.73
N THR A 54 9.74 6.84 7.07
CA THR A 54 10.76 7.13 6.05
C THR A 54 10.19 7.62 4.73
N GLY A 55 8.88 7.52 4.52
CA GLY A 55 8.23 7.81 3.23
C GLY A 55 8.20 6.59 2.30
N LEU A 56 8.74 5.46 2.74
CA LEU A 56 8.79 4.16 2.06
C LEU A 56 8.36 3.03 3.00
N GLN A 57 8.67 1.77 2.69
CA GLN A 57 8.37 0.56 3.49
C GLN A 57 9.65 -0.01 4.12
N THR A 58 10.42 0.84 4.80
CA THR A 58 11.75 0.53 5.35
C THR A 58 11.68 -0.32 6.62
N PHE A 59 10.83 0.04 7.57
CA PHE A 59 10.63 -0.65 8.85
C PHE A 59 9.32 -1.43 8.92
N SER A 60 8.34 -1.04 8.11
CA SER A 60 7.04 -1.72 8.06
C SER A 60 6.71 -2.15 6.63
N PRO A 61 6.61 -3.46 6.34
CA PRO A 61 6.36 -3.98 4.99
C PRO A 61 4.88 -3.90 4.63
N PHE A 62 4.31 -2.69 4.63
CA PHE A 62 2.91 -2.46 4.24
C PHE A 62 2.65 -3.01 2.84
N ALA A 63 1.43 -3.46 2.57
CA ALA A 63 1.12 -3.99 1.25
C ALA A 63 1.06 -2.88 0.19
N THR A 64 1.77 -3.07 -0.92
CA THR A 64 1.55 -2.35 -2.17
C THR A 64 0.52 -3.13 -2.98
N MET A 65 -0.63 -2.52 -3.29
CA MET A 65 -1.74 -3.22 -3.93
C MET A 65 -2.23 -2.50 -5.17
N SER A 66 -2.85 -3.26 -6.08
CA SER A 66 -3.57 -2.71 -7.23
C SER A 66 -4.87 -3.44 -7.51
N THR A 67 -5.66 -2.91 -8.44
CA THR A 67 -6.88 -3.52 -8.95
C THR A 67 -6.61 -4.67 -9.94
N TRP A 68 -5.39 -4.79 -10.46
CA TRP A 68 -4.98 -5.79 -11.46
C TRP A 68 -4.02 -6.85 -10.91
N GLY A 69 -3.42 -6.65 -9.74
CA GLY A 69 -2.54 -7.62 -9.10
C GLY A 69 -3.32 -8.77 -8.46
N TRP A 70 -3.49 -9.87 -9.21
CA TRP A 70 -4.18 -11.07 -8.76
C TRP A 70 -3.28 -12.29 -8.87
N HIS A 71 -3.50 -13.25 -7.98
CA HIS A 71 -2.85 -14.55 -7.98
C HIS A 71 -3.86 -15.67 -7.82
N ASN A 72 -3.51 -16.84 -8.35
CA ASN A 72 -4.28 -18.05 -8.24
C ASN A 72 -3.34 -19.22 -7.92
N PHE A 73 -3.59 -19.92 -6.82
CA PHE A 73 -2.90 -21.17 -6.55
C PHE A 73 -3.35 -22.27 -7.49
N SER A 74 -2.52 -23.29 -7.70
CA SER A 74 -2.92 -24.49 -8.42
C SER A 74 -4.16 -25.14 -7.78
N LEU A 75 -5.03 -25.72 -8.62
CA LEU A 75 -6.16 -26.50 -8.15
C LEU A 75 -5.71 -27.64 -7.21
N PRO A 76 -6.57 -28.08 -6.27
CA PRO A 76 -6.26 -29.20 -5.40
C PRO A 76 -5.96 -30.48 -6.20
N THR A 77 -5.11 -31.34 -5.65
CA THR A 77 -4.80 -32.65 -6.24
C THR A 77 -5.65 -33.78 -5.63
N THR A 78 -6.56 -33.46 -4.72
CA THR A 78 -7.42 -34.43 -4.05
C THR A 78 -8.39 -35.06 -5.07
N PRO A 79 -8.49 -36.39 -5.15
CA PRO A 79 -9.37 -37.05 -6.11
C PRO A 79 -10.83 -36.60 -5.96
N GLY A 80 -11.45 -36.21 -7.07
CA GLY A 80 -12.83 -35.68 -7.08
C GLY A 80 -12.96 -34.27 -6.50
N GLN A 81 -11.85 -33.53 -6.43
CA GLN A 81 -11.77 -32.10 -6.06
C GLN A 81 -10.71 -31.36 -6.88
N SER A 82 -10.38 -31.89 -8.06
CA SER A 82 -9.31 -31.38 -8.93
C SER A 82 -9.82 -30.58 -10.12
N SER A 83 -11.14 -30.37 -10.20
CA SER A 83 -11.81 -29.50 -11.17
C SER A 83 -12.79 -28.56 -10.48
N ILE A 84 -13.08 -27.40 -11.09
CA ILE A 84 -14.08 -26.46 -10.58
C ILE A 84 -15.47 -27.12 -10.52
N GLU A 85 -15.75 -28.00 -11.46
CA GLU A 85 -17.01 -28.75 -11.59
C GLU A 85 -17.24 -29.73 -10.45
N ASP A 86 -16.18 -30.12 -9.72
CA ASP A 86 -16.28 -30.99 -8.54
C ASP A 86 -16.90 -30.27 -7.32
N TYR A 87 -17.06 -28.94 -7.42
CA TYR A 87 -17.72 -28.15 -6.39
C TYR A 87 -19.24 -28.22 -6.49
N HIS A 88 -19.86 -28.91 -5.54
CA HIS A 88 -21.31 -29.06 -5.45
C HIS A 88 -21.97 -28.32 -4.27
N GLY A 89 -21.28 -27.34 -3.66
CA GLY A 89 -21.84 -26.53 -2.57
C GLY A 89 -22.41 -27.32 -1.40
N THR A 90 -23.19 -26.68 -0.53
CA THR A 90 -23.89 -27.35 0.59
C THR A 90 -25.38 -27.26 0.38
N GLU A 91 -26.07 -28.39 0.49
CA GLU A 91 -27.52 -28.47 0.34
C GLU A 91 -28.23 -28.13 1.65
N TRP A 92 -29.14 -27.16 1.60
CA TRP A 92 -29.95 -26.75 2.75
C TRP A 92 -31.43 -26.75 2.39
N TRP A 93 -32.26 -27.20 3.32
CA TRP A 93 -33.71 -27.13 3.16
C TRP A 93 -34.17 -25.68 3.29
N THR A 94 -34.70 -25.10 2.22
CA THR A 94 -35.13 -23.70 2.17
C THR A 94 -36.44 -23.59 1.41
N HIS A 95 -37.47 -23.04 2.07
CA HIS A 95 -38.80 -22.85 1.49
C HIS A 95 -39.41 -24.11 0.84
N GLY A 96 -39.28 -25.27 1.49
CA GLY A 96 -39.94 -26.50 1.04
C GLY A 96 -39.23 -27.25 -0.08
N ARG A 97 -37.99 -26.89 -0.40
CA ARG A 97 -37.12 -27.63 -1.32
C ARG A 97 -35.67 -27.63 -0.84
N LEU A 98 -34.89 -28.56 -1.37
CA LEU A 98 -33.45 -28.56 -1.20
C LEU A 98 -32.84 -27.51 -2.15
N VAL A 99 -31.99 -26.65 -1.61
CA VAL A 99 -31.27 -25.61 -2.38
C VAL A 99 -29.78 -25.74 -2.11
N GLN A 100 -29.00 -25.75 -3.18
CA GLN A 100 -27.54 -25.75 -3.11
C GLN A 100 -27.04 -24.32 -2.87
N TYR A 101 -26.25 -24.15 -1.82
CA TYR A 101 -25.59 -22.89 -1.49
C TYR A 101 -24.09 -22.98 -1.73
N ASN A 102 -23.49 -21.90 -2.23
CA ASN A 102 -22.04 -21.78 -2.38
C ASN A 102 -21.37 -21.55 -1.02
N MET A 103 -21.39 -22.57 -0.17
CA MET A 103 -20.80 -22.61 1.17
C MET A 103 -19.79 -23.75 1.29
N ALA A 104 -19.01 -23.74 2.37
CA ALA A 104 -18.10 -24.84 2.69
C ALA A 104 -18.90 -26.15 2.82
N ASN A 105 -18.47 -27.17 2.08
CA ASN A 105 -19.05 -28.50 2.14
C ASN A 105 -17.98 -29.50 2.62
N PRO A 106 -18.23 -30.21 3.74
CA PRO A 106 -17.30 -31.20 4.27
C PRO A 106 -16.93 -32.35 3.33
N SER A 107 -17.75 -32.65 2.31
CA SER A 107 -17.45 -33.71 1.34
C SER A 107 -16.48 -33.28 0.24
N ASN A 108 -16.27 -31.98 0.04
CA ASN A 108 -15.35 -31.43 -0.96
C ASN A 108 -14.71 -30.11 -0.48
N ASN A 109 -14.13 -30.18 0.73
CA ASN A 109 -13.54 -29.05 1.43
C ASN A 109 -12.39 -28.37 0.66
N ASP A 110 -11.51 -29.13 0.00
CA ASP A 110 -10.31 -28.60 -0.65
C ASP A 110 -10.67 -27.74 -1.86
N ILE A 111 -11.62 -28.18 -2.71
CA ILE A 111 -12.10 -27.36 -3.84
C ILE A 111 -12.93 -26.17 -3.35
N ALA A 112 -13.72 -26.34 -2.29
CA ALA A 112 -14.49 -25.26 -1.70
C ALA A 112 -13.58 -24.16 -1.12
N ASP A 113 -12.50 -24.54 -0.42
CA ASP A 113 -11.51 -23.62 0.12
C ASP A 113 -10.72 -22.95 -1.01
N TRP A 114 -10.31 -23.70 -2.04
CA TRP A 114 -9.64 -23.13 -3.19
C TRP A 114 -10.49 -22.07 -3.90
N LEU A 115 -11.78 -22.33 -4.16
CA LEU A 115 -12.70 -21.37 -4.78
C LEU A 115 -12.95 -20.12 -3.92
N ARG A 116 -12.90 -20.26 -2.60
CA ARG A 116 -13.01 -19.13 -1.67
C ARG A 116 -11.75 -18.28 -1.67
N GLU A 117 -10.58 -18.92 -1.82
CA GLU A 117 -9.27 -18.28 -1.73
C GLU A 117 -8.80 -17.70 -3.07
N ASN A 118 -9.37 -18.13 -4.20
CA ASN A 118 -8.84 -17.79 -5.50
C ASN A 118 -9.91 -17.28 -6.49
N PRO A 119 -9.56 -16.30 -7.35
CA PRO A 119 -8.33 -15.50 -7.30
C PRO A 119 -8.34 -14.54 -6.10
N HIS A 120 -7.16 -14.24 -5.53
CA HIS A 120 -6.99 -13.22 -4.50
C HIS A 120 -5.99 -12.15 -4.92
N ARG A 121 -6.06 -10.99 -4.25
CA ARG A 121 -5.11 -9.89 -4.47
C ARG A 121 -3.76 -10.21 -3.85
N ILE A 122 -2.70 -9.78 -4.53
CA ILE A 122 -1.33 -9.93 -4.04
C ILE A 122 -0.71 -8.62 -3.62
N ASN A 123 0.27 -8.72 -2.73
CA ASN A 123 1.20 -7.63 -2.46
C ASN A 123 2.22 -7.57 -3.60
N LEU A 124 2.30 -6.43 -4.28
CA LEU A 124 3.15 -6.22 -5.44
C LEU A 124 4.64 -6.10 -5.10
N GLY A 125 4.97 -5.98 -3.81
CA GLY A 125 6.32 -5.85 -3.30
C GLY A 125 6.48 -4.66 -2.36
N THR A 126 7.65 -4.59 -1.75
CA THR A 126 8.06 -3.52 -0.86
C THR A 126 9.25 -2.76 -1.42
N ILE A 127 9.27 -1.46 -1.18
CA ILE A 127 10.36 -0.56 -1.54
C ILE A 127 10.75 0.17 -0.27
N GLY A 128 12.03 0.14 0.10
CA GLY A 128 12.51 0.74 1.34
C GLY A 128 13.99 1.09 1.29
N PHE A 129 14.50 1.64 2.38
CA PHE A 129 15.92 1.93 2.52
C PHE A 129 16.71 0.77 3.12
N LEU A 130 17.89 0.52 2.55
CA LEU A 130 18.94 -0.27 3.16
C LEU A 130 20.02 0.68 3.67
N PHE A 131 20.32 0.60 4.97
CA PHE A 131 21.35 1.42 5.61
C PHE A 131 22.68 0.68 5.66
N GLY A 132 23.77 1.43 5.56
CA GLY A 132 25.13 0.92 5.45
C GLY A 132 25.55 0.59 4.02
N ASP A 133 26.73 0.00 3.88
CA ASP A 133 27.41 -0.31 2.61
C ASP A 133 26.76 -1.43 1.77
N GLY A 134 25.52 -1.82 2.09
CA GLY A 134 24.82 -2.91 1.41
C GLY A 134 25.32 -4.31 1.77
N HIS A 135 26.34 -4.46 2.63
CA HIS A 135 26.90 -5.75 3.05
C HIS A 135 26.24 -6.36 4.30
N GLY A 136 25.06 -5.87 4.70
CA GLY A 136 24.16 -6.57 5.62
C GLY A 136 24.55 -6.56 7.10
N ASN A 137 25.53 -5.75 7.52
CA ASN A 137 26.04 -5.78 8.90
C ASN A 137 25.42 -4.75 9.86
N VAL A 138 24.54 -3.85 9.39
CA VAL A 138 23.93 -2.83 10.26
C VAL A 138 22.41 -2.93 10.23
N THR A 139 21.84 -3.52 11.27
CA THR A 139 20.39 -3.47 11.51
C THR A 139 20.04 -2.10 12.09
N VAL A 140 19.60 -1.18 11.24
CA VAL A 140 19.06 0.11 11.68
C VAL A 140 17.60 -0.05 12.08
N THR A 141 17.24 0.48 13.24
CA THR A 141 15.85 0.57 13.70
C THR A 141 15.35 2.01 13.62
N GLU A 142 14.03 2.20 13.64
CA GLU A 142 13.42 3.53 13.54
C GLU A 142 13.91 4.49 14.64
N ASP A 143 14.19 3.99 15.85
CA ASP A 143 14.67 4.80 16.99
C ASP A 143 16.09 5.33 16.81
N MET A 144 16.84 4.78 15.86
CA MET A 144 18.16 5.31 15.50
C MET A 144 18.07 6.54 14.60
N LEU A 145 16.88 6.87 14.09
CA LEU A 145 16.65 8.07 13.28
C LEU A 145 16.30 9.26 14.17
N GLY A 146 17.00 10.37 13.96
CA GLY A 146 16.72 11.67 14.57
C GLY A 146 15.72 12.48 13.75
N ASP A 147 15.15 13.53 14.36
CA ASP A 147 14.38 14.60 13.68
C ASP A 147 13.35 14.13 12.65
N ARG A 148 12.66 13.03 12.99
CA ARG A 148 11.66 12.40 12.14
C ARG A 148 10.43 13.29 11.98
N GLU A 149 10.09 13.62 10.75
CA GLU A 149 8.82 14.23 10.38
C GLU A 149 8.27 13.54 9.14
N GLN A 150 6.97 13.32 9.11
CA GLN A 150 6.24 12.89 7.94
C GLN A 150 4.92 13.66 7.83
N ILE A 151 4.62 14.13 6.63
CA ILE A 151 3.41 14.88 6.31
C ILE A 151 2.80 14.29 5.04
N LEU A 152 1.51 13.97 5.08
CA LEU A 152 0.73 13.73 3.86
C LEU A 152 0.07 15.05 3.44
N ASP A 153 0.50 15.61 2.31
CA ASP A 153 -0.17 16.77 1.72
C ASP A 153 -1.44 16.32 1.00
N MET A 154 -2.58 16.49 1.66
CA MET A 154 -3.88 16.06 1.15
C MET A 154 -4.32 16.81 -0.11
N TRP A 155 -3.73 17.98 -0.39
CA TRP A 155 -4.06 18.74 -1.59
C TRP A 155 -3.34 18.20 -2.83
N THR A 156 -2.08 17.81 -2.69
CA THR A 156 -1.23 17.35 -3.79
C THR A 156 -1.13 15.84 -3.90
N GLY A 157 -1.45 15.10 -2.82
CA GLY A 157 -1.31 13.65 -2.76
C GLY A 157 0.14 13.18 -2.59
N VAL A 158 1.00 14.01 -2.02
CA VAL A 158 2.43 13.73 -1.82
C VAL A 158 2.70 13.46 -0.33
N ILE A 159 3.41 12.38 -0.04
CA ILE A 159 4.01 12.15 1.28
C ILE A 159 5.39 12.79 1.28
N ARG A 160 5.64 13.66 2.26
CA ARG A 160 6.94 14.26 2.55
C ARG A 160 7.46 13.70 3.85
N SER A 161 8.62 13.07 3.81
CA SER A 161 9.29 12.52 4.98
C SER A 161 10.69 13.12 5.10
N SER A 162 11.11 13.41 6.33
CA SER A 162 12.47 13.83 6.65
C SER A 162 12.95 13.15 7.92
N PHE A 163 14.22 12.77 7.94
CA PHE A 163 14.87 12.23 9.15
C PHE A 163 16.39 12.45 9.09
N THR A 164 17.05 12.34 10.24
CA THR A 164 18.50 12.43 10.37
C THR A 164 19.08 11.04 10.67
N TYR A 165 20.09 10.63 9.92
CA TYR A 165 20.90 9.43 10.17
C TYR A 165 22.38 9.77 10.01
N ASN A 166 23.24 9.34 10.94
CA ASN A 166 24.68 9.69 10.95
C ASN A 166 24.98 11.20 10.76
N SER A 167 24.18 12.07 11.38
CA SER A 167 24.26 13.54 11.23
C SER A 167 24.04 14.06 9.79
N GLN A 168 23.46 13.25 8.91
CA GLN A 168 23.01 13.64 7.58
C GLN A 168 21.50 13.59 7.52
N THR A 169 20.90 14.62 6.90
CA THR A 169 19.46 14.65 6.63
C THR A 169 19.15 13.83 5.38
N VAL A 170 18.03 13.11 5.44
CA VAL A 170 17.40 12.44 4.30
C VAL A 170 16.03 13.06 4.12
N GLU A 171 15.79 13.63 2.93
CA GLU A 171 14.48 14.14 2.53
C GLU A 171 13.88 13.24 1.46
N VAL A 172 12.62 12.87 1.62
CA VAL A 172 11.91 11.92 0.75
C VAL A 172 10.57 12.50 0.36
N GLU A 173 10.31 12.55 -0.94
CA GLU A 173 8.97 12.78 -1.48
C GLU A 173 8.48 11.51 -2.19
N THR A 174 7.30 11.03 -1.83
CA THR A 174 6.68 9.84 -2.41
C THR A 174 5.29 10.18 -2.91
N TRP A 175 4.99 9.87 -4.18
CA TRP A 175 3.68 10.12 -4.79
C TRP A 175 3.28 9.01 -5.78
N ALA A 176 1.98 8.86 -6.00
CA ALA A 176 1.44 7.94 -6.99
C ALA A 176 1.08 8.76 -8.24
N ASP A 177 1.52 8.30 -9.40
CA ASP A 177 1.16 8.95 -10.66
C ASP A 177 -0.35 8.80 -10.92
N PRO A 178 -1.07 9.88 -11.26
CA PRO A 178 -2.52 9.80 -11.46
C PRO A 178 -2.91 9.10 -12.77
N ALA A 179 -1.99 9.00 -13.75
CA ALA A 179 -2.27 8.44 -15.07
C ALA A 179 -1.73 7.02 -15.25
N SER A 180 -0.83 6.59 -14.39
CA SER A 180 -0.18 5.28 -14.42
C SER A 180 -0.07 4.69 -13.02
N ASP A 181 -0.14 3.37 -12.90
CA ASP A 181 0.03 2.67 -11.62
C ASP A 181 1.51 2.60 -11.21
N THR A 182 2.10 3.79 -11.03
CA THR A 182 3.51 4.00 -10.73
C THR A 182 3.62 4.76 -9.40
N VAL A 183 4.43 4.25 -8.48
CA VAL A 183 4.95 5.04 -7.37
C VAL A 183 6.25 5.70 -7.79
N ALA A 184 6.34 7.00 -7.55
CA ALA A 184 7.55 7.78 -7.78
C ALA A 184 8.09 8.26 -6.44
N VAL A 185 9.41 8.24 -6.33
CA VAL A 185 10.15 8.55 -5.11
C VAL A 185 11.30 9.47 -5.49
N SER A 186 11.39 10.61 -4.82
CA SER A 186 12.54 11.51 -4.86
C SER A 186 13.23 11.45 -3.51
N VAL A 187 14.54 11.21 -3.50
CA VAL A 187 15.35 11.15 -2.29
C VAL A 187 16.52 12.11 -2.43
N ASP A 188 16.66 13.03 -1.48
CA ASP A 188 17.81 13.91 -1.36
C ASP A 188 18.59 13.59 -0.08
N SER A 189 19.80 13.07 -0.25
CA SER A 189 20.76 12.87 0.84
C SER A 189 22.17 12.61 0.33
N LYS A 190 23.17 13.11 1.07
CA LYS A 190 24.59 12.76 0.81
C LYS A 190 24.89 11.28 1.04
N LEU A 191 24.09 10.60 1.88
CA LEU A 191 24.27 9.18 2.19
C LEU A 191 24.08 8.27 0.97
N LEU A 192 23.28 8.71 -0.02
CA LEU A 192 23.15 7.99 -1.30
C LEU A 192 24.47 7.99 -2.06
N SER A 193 25.18 9.12 -2.06
CA SER A 193 26.46 9.26 -2.76
C SER A 193 27.62 8.58 -2.05
N SER A 194 27.57 8.49 -0.71
CA SER A 194 28.59 7.75 0.07
C SER A 194 28.35 6.23 0.06
N GLY A 195 27.18 5.77 -0.39
CA GLY A 195 26.80 4.36 -0.36
C GLY A 195 26.34 3.87 1.01
N GLU A 196 26.16 4.77 1.99
CA GLU A 196 25.63 4.45 3.33
C GLU A 196 24.11 4.35 3.36
N LEU A 197 23.44 4.75 2.27
CA LEU A 197 22.00 4.59 2.07
C LEU A 197 21.75 4.10 0.65
N SER A 198 20.97 3.05 0.53
CA SER A 198 20.55 2.46 -0.74
C SER A 198 19.05 2.14 -0.72
N VAL A 199 18.46 1.88 -1.88
CA VAL A 199 17.06 1.42 -1.99
C VAL A 199 17.04 -0.09 -2.21
N PHE A 200 16.19 -0.80 -1.48
CA PHE A 200 15.92 -2.21 -1.72
C PHE A 200 14.53 -2.41 -2.32
N PHE A 201 14.38 -3.54 -3.01
CA PHE A 201 13.11 -4.08 -3.47
C PHE A 201 12.98 -5.49 -2.91
N ASP A 202 11.83 -5.82 -2.33
CA ASP A 202 11.55 -7.18 -1.84
C ASP A 202 10.13 -7.60 -2.27
N PHE A 203 9.94 -8.89 -2.50
CA PHE A 203 8.72 -9.44 -3.11
C PHE A 203 8.22 -10.62 -2.28
N PRO A 204 7.08 -10.49 -1.60
CA PRO A 204 6.57 -11.58 -0.79
C PRO A 204 5.86 -12.62 -1.66
N TYR A 205 5.99 -13.89 -1.30
CA TYR A 205 5.18 -14.96 -1.88
C TYR A 205 3.72 -14.83 -1.39
N PRO A 206 2.70 -15.06 -2.23
CA PRO A 206 1.30 -15.00 -1.82
C PRO A 206 0.98 -16.06 -0.75
N THR A 207 0.05 -15.76 0.15
CA THR A 207 -0.44 -16.71 1.16
C THR A 207 -1.96 -16.75 1.17
N ASN A 208 -2.53 -17.86 1.66
CA ASN A 208 -3.98 -18.03 1.83
C ASN A 208 -4.49 -17.47 3.18
N ASP A 209 -3.70 -16.62 3.85
CA ASP A 209 -4.04 -16.13 5.18
C ASP A 209 -5.26 -15.21 5.14
N LYS A 210 -6.34 -15.69 5.74
CA LYS A 210 -7.58 -14.93 5.84
C LYS A 210 -7.37 -13.75 6.81
N PHE A 211 -7.54 -12.53 6.30
CA PHE A 211 -7.36 -11.29 7.08
C PHE A 211 -5.92 -11.01 7.53
N GLY A 212 -4.91 -11.40 6.74
CA GLY A 212 -3.49 -11.08 6.97
C GLY A 212 -3.14 -9.59 6.84
N ALA A 213 -3.84 -8.71 7.56
CA ALA A 213 -3.56 -7.29 7.63
C ALA A 213 -2.67 -7.00 8.85
N PRO A 214 -1.78 -5.99 8.78
CA PRO A 214 -1.55 -5.06 7.67
C PRO A 214 -0.43 -5.50 6.69
N PHE A 215 0.25 -6.61 6.97
CA PHE A 215 1.37 -7.13 6.18
C PHE A 215 0.95 -8.39 5.43
N VAL A 216 0.97 -8.31 4.10
CA VAL A 216 0.44 -9.35 3.22
C VAL A 216 1.59 -10.08 2.52
N GLY A 217 1.58 -11.41 2.63
CA GLY A 217 2.50 -12.32 1.96
C GLY A 217 3.71 -12.74 2.81
N ALA A 218 4.44 -13.75 2.34
CA ALA A 218 5.58 -14.36 3.03
C ALA A 218 6.91 -14.00 2.33
N PHE A 219 7.71 -13.16 2.98
CA PHE A 219 9.02 -12.70 2.48
C PHE A 219 10.13 -13.76 2.58
N ASN A 220 9.94 -14.82 3.39
CA ASN A 220 10.92 -15.88 3.58
C ASN A 220 10.80 -17.05 2.58
N GLN A 221 9.92 -16.95 1.59
CA GLN A 221 9.68 -17.99 0.59
C GLN A 221 10.33 -17.61 -0.76
N THR A 222 11.61 -17.26 -0.73
CA THR A 222 12.36 -16.78 -1.90
C THR A 222 12.48 -17.82 -3.01
N ASP A 223 12.50 -19.11 -2.66
CA ASP A 223 12.63 -20.20 -3.63
C ASP A 223 11.33 -20.49 -4.41
N LYS A 224 10.22 -19.84 -4.05
CA LYS A 224 8.90 -20.07 -4.65
C LYS A 224 8.49 -19.02 -5.68
N HIS A 225 9.34 -18.03 -5.95
CA HIS A 225 9.10 -17.02 -6.97
C HIS A 225 10.42 -16.65 -7.65
N ASN A 226 10.35 -16.02 -8.82
CA ASN A 226 11.54 -15.50 -9.50
C ASN A 226 11.33 -14.04 -9.88
N THR A 227 12.35 -13.23 -9.63
CA THR A 227 12.32 -11.79 -9.89
C THR A 227 13.44 -11.44 -10.84
N SER A 228 13.09 -10.81 -11.96
CA SER A 228 14.06 -10.33 -12.96
C SER A 228 14.04 -8.82 -13.04
N LEU A 229 15.22 -8.19 -13.03
CA LEU A 229 15.35 -6.76 -13.27
C LEU A 229 15.53 -6.50 -14.77
N SER A 230 14.61 -5.75 -15.37
CA SER A 230 14.76 -5.22 -16.73
C SER A 230 15.03 -3.72 -16.69
N THR A 231 16.09 -3.25 -17.34
CA THR A 231 16.31 -1.81 -17.54
C THR A 231 15.62 -1.37 -18.83
N CYS A 232 14.75 -0.37 -18.75
CA CYS A 232 14.22 0.29 -19.94
C CYS A 232 15.21 1.38 -20.34
N GLY A 233 15.72 1.38 -21.58
CA GLY A 233 16.69 2.37 -22.06
C GLY A 233 16.18 3.80 -21.88
N GLY A 234 16.95 4.62 -21.16
CA GLY A 234 16.65 6.02 -20.87
C GLY A 234 16.43 6.33 -19.39
N GLY A 235 17.50 6.29 -18.58
CA GLY A 235 17.63 7.02 -17.31
C GLY A 235 16.78 6.59 -16.09
N GLY A 236 15.80 5.69 -16.23
CA GLY A 236 14.96 5.24 -15.13
C GLY A 236 14.95 3.72 -14.96
N THR A 237 15.29 3.22 -13.77
CA THR A 237 15.07 1.83 -13.38
C THR A 237 13.56 1.59 -13.21
N ARG A 238 12.99 0.77 -14.09
CA ARG A 238 11.62 0.24 -13.95
C ARG A 238 11.73 -1.26 -13.68
N PRO A 239 11.66 -1.74 -12.44
CA PRO A 239 11.49 -3.18 -12.22
C PRO A 239 10.16 -3.60 -12.86
N ARG A 240 10.23 -4.40 -13.93
CA ARG A 240 9.05 -5.03 -14.52
C ARG A 240 9.01 -6.49 -14.09
N SER A 241 7.88 -6.84 -13.49
CA SER A 241 7.42 -8.20 -13.16
C SER A 241 8.30 -9.02 -12.23
N ALA A 242 7.79 -9.23 -11.00
CA ALA A 242 7.89 -10.53 -10.36
C ALA A 242 6.98 -11.49 -11.15
N MET A 243 7.55 -12.58 -11.65
CA MET A 243 6.75 -13.70 -12.13
C MET A 243 6.64 -14.64 -10.94
N ILE A 244 5.51 -14.55 -10.25
CA ILE A 244 5.11 -15.51 -9.20
C ILE A 244 4.44 -16.67 -9.91
#